data_AF-A0AAP3YIU6-F1
#
_entry.id   AF-A0AAP3YIU6-F1
#
_cell.length_a   1.000
_cell.length_b   1.000
_cell.length_c   1.000
_cell.angle_alpha   90.00
_cell.angle_beta   90.00
_cell.angle_gamma   90.00
#
_symmetry.space_group_name_H-M   'P 1'
#
loop_
_entity.id
_entity.type
_entity.pdbx_description
1 polymer ?
#
loop_
_entity_poly.entity_id
_entity_poly.type
_entity_poly.pdbx_seq_one_letter_code
_entity_poly.pdbx_strand_id
1 'polypeptide(L)'
;IILYGFRLTFSQIDDVGISGIIIDVLTLSSTFLLACFLGQKVFGLDKHTSWLIGAGSSICGAAAVLATEPVVKAEASKVTVAVATVVIFGTVAIFLYPAIYPLMSQWFSPETFGIYIGSTVHEVAQVVAAGHAISPDAENAAVISKMLRVMMLAPFLILL
;
A
#
# COMPACT_ATOMS: atom_id res chain seq x y z
N ILE A 1 -13.58 6.88 -4.70
CA ILE A 1 -12.70 5.68 -4.79
C ILE A 1 -12.97 4.91 -6.09
N ILE A 2 -14.19 4.43 -6.36
CA ILE A 2 -14.52 3.69 -7.60
C ILE A 2 -14.19 4.46 -8.90
N LEU A 3 -14.43 5.78 -8.93
CA LEU A 3 -14.13 6.61 -10.11
C LEU A 3 -12.62 6.78 -10.41
N TYR A 4 -11.73 6.57 -9.43
CA TYR A 4 -10.27 6.64 -9.68
C TYR A 4 -9.78 5.42 -10.46
N GLY A 5 -10.36 4.24 -10.24
CA GLY A 5 -10.09 3.04 -11.04
C GLY A 5 -10.52 3.20 -12.50
N PHE A 6 -11.59 3.97 -12.76
CA PHE A 6 -12.00 4.36 -14.11
C PHE A 6 -11.15 5.47 -14.74
N ARG A 7 -10.37 6.20 -13.93
CA ARG A 7 -9.44 7.25 -14.39
C ARG A 7 -8.11 6.68 -14.89
N LEU A 8 -7.78 5.44 -14.49
CA LEU A 8 -6.70 4.69 -15.14
C LEU A 8 -7.11 4.38 -16.57
N THR A 9 -6.43 5.00 -17.51
CA THR A 9 -6.63 4.69 -18.92
C THR A 9 -5.93 3.36 -19.22
N PHE A 10 -6.48 2.51 -20.10
CA PHE A 10 -5.78 1.29 -20.56
C PHE A 10 -4.34 1.57 -21.02
N SER A 11 -4.09 2.75 -21.60
CA SER A 11 -2.76 3.25 -21.96
C SER A 11 -1.77 3.35 -20.79
N GLN A 12 -2.21 3.73 -19.59
CA GLN A 12 -1.33 3.84 -18.42
C GLN A 12 -0.99 2.47 -17.83
N ILE A 13 -1.89 1.50 -17.98
CA ILE A 13 -1.64 0.10 -17.60
C ILE A 13 -0.69 -0.54 -18.63
N ASP A 14 -0.86 -0.27 -19.92
CA ASP A 14 0.03 -0.72 -20.98
C ASP A 14 1.44 -0.13 -20.84
N ASP A 15 1.57 1.16 -20.51
CA ASP A 15 2.88 1.82 -20.28
C ASP A 15 3.65 1.20 -19.10
N VAL A 16 2.93 0.79 -18.05
CA VAL A 16 3.54 0.13 -16.88
C VAL A 16 3.83 -1.36 -17.17
N GLY A 17 2.97 -1.98 -17.97
CA GLY A 17 3.15 -3.29 -18.57
C GLY A 17 3.41 -4.42 -17.57
N ILE A 18 4.00 -5.51 -18.08
CA ILE A 18 4.42 -6.69 -17.30
C ILE A 18 5.45 -6.30 -16.22
N SER A 19 6.28 -5.31 -16.48
CA SER A 19 7.30 -4.82 -15.54
C SER A 19 6.71 -4.34 -14.22
N GLY A 20 5.64 -3.52 -14.26
CA GLY A 20 5.01 -3.05 -13.02
C GLY A 20 4.35 -4.17 -12.24
N ILE A 21 3.72 -5.14 -12.93
CA ILE A 21 3.13 -6.33 -12.28
C ILE A 21 4.23 -7.12 -11.54
N ILE A 22 5.38 -7.36 -12.18
CA ILE A 22 6.50 -8.07 -11.55
C ILE A 22 7.02 -7.31 -10.32
N ILE A 23 7.21 -5.99 -10.44
CA ILE A 23 7.68 -5.15 -9.33
C ILE A 23 6.68 -5.19 -8.16
N ASP A 24 5.38 -5.10 -8.46
CA ASP A 24 4.33 -5.15 -7.45
C ASP A 24 4.31 -6.52 -6.77
N VAL A 25 4.35 -7.62 -7.52
CA VAL A 25 4.40 -8.97 -6.96
C VAL A 25 5.62 -9.15 -6.04
N LEU A 26 6.79 -8.69 -6.45
CA LEU A 26 8.02 -8.76 -5.64
C LEU A 26 7.91 -7.91 -4.37
N THR A 27 7.46 -6.66 -4.49
CA THR A 27 7.30 -5.72 -3.37
C THR A 27 6.24 -6.23 -2.39
N LEU A 28 5.10 -6.70 -2.89
CA LEU A 28 4.01 -7.27 -2.10
C LEU A 28 4.48 -8.49 -1.32
N SER A 29 5.08 -9.45 -2.03
CA SER A 29 5.51 -10.72 -1.44
C SER A 29 6.59 -10.48 -0.39
N SER A 30 7.60 -9.65 -0.72
CA SER A 30 8.65 -9.32 0.24
C SER A 30 8.11 -8.57 1.46
N THR A 31 7.24 -7.57 1.27
CA THR A 31 6.63 -6.82 2.39
C THR A 31 5.79 -7.73 3.28
N PHE A 32 4.94 -8.59 2.69
CA PHE A 32 4.10 -9.52 3.43
C PHE A 32 4.95 -10.54 4.21
N LEU A 33 5.93 -11.16 3.56
CA LEU A 33 6.81 -12.15 4.19
C LEU A 33 7.65 -11.53 5.30
N LEU A 34 8.19 -10.32 5.09
CA LEU A 34 8.93 -9.59 6.12
C LEU A 34 8.04 -9.22 7.30
N ALA A 35 6.82 -8.72 7.06
CA ALA A 35 5.87 -8.43 8.12
C ALA A 35 5.50 -9.68 8.92
N CYS A 36 5.31 -10.82 8.23
CA CYS A 36 5.05 -12.11 8.87
C CYS A 36 6.25 -12.59 9.72
N PHE A 37 7.45 -12.54 9.13
CA PHE A 37 8.68 -12.98 9.78
C PHE A 37 9.00 -12.11 10.99
N LEU A 38 9.07 -10.79 10.82
CA LEU A 38 9.38 -9.87 11.91
C LEU A 38 8.29 -9.90 12.99
N GLY A 39 7.02 -9.89 12.58
CA GLY A 39 5.89 -9.95 13.50
C GLY A 39 5.96 -11.16 14.42
N GLN A 40 6.19 -12.36 13.88
CA GLN A 40 6.19 -13.59 14.65
C GLN A 40 7.52 -13.84 15.38
N LYS A 41 8.66 -13.58 14.74
CA LYS A 41 9.99 -13.94 15.29
C LYS A 41 10.62 -12.86 16.15
N VAL A 42 10.36 -11.58 15.88
CA VAL A 42 10.97 -10.46 16.61
C VAL A 42 9.99 -9.88 17.61
N PHE A 43 8.74 -9.65 17.20
CA PHE A 43 7.72 -9.01 18.04
C PHE A 43 6.81 -9.98 18.80
N GLY A 44 6.90 -11.29 18.53
CA GLY A 44 6.10 -12.32 19.21
C GLY A 44 4.59 -12.25 18.94
N LEU A 45 4.18 -11.65 17.82
CA LEU A 45 2.78 -11.58 17.41
C LEU A 45 2.26 -12.96 17.02
N ASP A 46 0.98 -13.21 17.29
CA ASP A 46 0.31 -14.40 16.77
C ASP A 46 0.17 -14.36 15.24
N LYS A 47 -0.01 -15.54 14.66
CA LYS A 47 -0.09 -15.73 13.21
C LYS A 47 -1.17 -14.86 12.55
N HIS A 48 -2.37 -14.78 13.14
CA HIS A 48 -3.50 -14.06 12.54
C HIS A 48 -3.24 -12.56 12.54
N THR A 49 -2.78 -12.00 13.67
CA THR A 49 -2.41 -10.58 13.76
C THR A 49 -1.32 -10.23 12.76
N SER A 50 -0.28 -11.07 12.67
CA SER A 50 0.84 -10.84 11.77
C SER A 50 0.45 -10.93 10.29
N TRP A 51 -0.43 -11.86 9.93
CA TRP A 51 -0.96 -12.01 8.57
C TRP A 51 -1.87 -10.85 8.18
N LEU A 52 -2.76 -10.43 9.08
CA LEU A 52 -3.66 -9.30 8.84
C LEU A 52 -2.88 -7.98 8.68
N ILE A 53 -1.92 -7.69 9.58
CA ILE A 53 -1.05 -6.51 9.46
C ILE A 53 -0.23 -6.60 8.18
N GLY A 54 0.36 -7.76 7.89
CA GLY A 54 1.14 -7.98 6.67
C GLY A 54 0.33 -7.70 5.40
N ALA A 55 -0.88 -8.25 5.29
CA ALA A 55 -1.77 -8.05 4.15
C ALA A 55 -2.22 -6.58 4.02
N GLY A 56 -2.57 -5.96 5.15
CA GLY A 56 -2.91 -4.54 5.21
C GLY A 56 -1.77 -3.64 4.73
N SER A 57 -0.56 -3.85 5.26
CA SER A 57 0.61 -3.04 4.92
C SER A 57 1.13 -3.29 3.50
N SER A 58 0.99 -4.50 2.97
CA SER A 58 1.51 -4.84 1.65
C SER A 58 0.59 -4.39 0.51
N ILE A 59 -0.72 -4.24 0.69
CA ILE A 59 -1.65 -3.97 -0.43
C ILE A 59 -2.28 -2.58 -0.33
N CYS A 60 -3.39 -2.47 0.41
CA CYS A 60 -4.27 -1.29 0.40
C CYS A 60 -4.82 -0.90 1.77
N GLY A 61 -4.13 -1.29 2.85
CA GLY A 61 -4.50 -0.90 4.20
C GLY A 61 -5.73 -1.65 4.68
N ALA A 62 -6.68 -0.92 5.26
CA ALA A 62 -7.86 -1.51 5.92
C ALA A 62 -8.67 -2.42 4.99
N ALA A 63 -8.82 -2.08 3.70
CA ALA A 63 -9.58 -2.90 2.74
C ALA A 63 -8.94 -4.29 2.54
N ALA A 64 -7.61 -4.39 2.52
CA ALA A 64 -6.92 -5.67 2.44
C ALA A 64 -7.06 -6.49 3.72
N VAL A 65 -7.04 -5.83 4.89
CA VAL A 65 -7.28 -6.49 6.19
C VAL A 65 -8.68 -7.12 6.21
N LEU A 66 -9.71 -6.37 5.83
CA LEU A 66 -11.09 -6.84 5.82
C LEU A 66 -11.33 -7.94 4.79
N ALA A 67 -10.66 -7.88 3.63
CA ALA A 67 -10.77 -8.93 2.63
C ALA A 67 -10.02 -10.22 3.03
N THR A 68 -8.97 -10.08 3.86
CA THR A 68 -8.17 -11.20 4.37
C THR A 68 -8.84 -11.90 5.55
N GLU A 69 -9.54 -11.15 6.41
CA GLU A 69 -10.25 -11.65 7.59
C GLU A 69 -11.02 -12.96 7.38
N PRO A 70 -11.93 -13.09 6.38
CA PRO A 70 -12.72 -14.30 6.20
C PRO A 70 -11.89 -15.48 5.66
N VAL A 71 -10.79 -15.22 4.96
CA VAL A 71 -9.88 -16.25 4.42
C VAL A 71 -9.12 -16.93 5.55
N VAL A 72 -8.59 -16.12 6.48
CA VAL A 72 -7.78 -16.60 7.60
C VAL A 72 -8.60 -16.91 8.86
N LYS A 73 -9.90 -16.60 8.85
CA LYS A 73 -10.85 -16.79 9.96
C LYS A 73 -10.35 -16.14 11.26
N ALA A 74 -9.91 -14.89 11.16
CA ALA A 74 -9.38 -14.16 12.31
C ALA A 74 -10.48 -13.61 13.22
N GLU A 75 -10.17 -13.46 14.50
CA GLU A 75 -11.08 -12.80 15.43
C GLU A 75 -11.16 -11.29 15.18
N ALA A 76 -12.34 -10.70 15.39
CA ALA A 76 -12.58 -9.27 15.19
C ALA A 76 -11.63 -8.37 16.00
N SER A 77 -11.15 -8.84 17.17
CA SER A 77 -10.15 -8.14 17.97
C SER A 77 -8.83 -7.92 17.20
N LYS A 78 -8.37 -8.95 16.46
CA LYS A 78 -7.13 -8.90 15.66
C LYS A 78 -7.28 -8.04 14.41
N VAL A 79 -8.46 -8.11 13.79
CA VAL A 79 -8.84 -7.26 12.65
C VAL A 79 -8.79 -5.79 13.07
N THR A 80 -9.37 -5.47 14.22
CA THR A 80 -9.36 -4.10 14.77
C THR A 80 -7.95 -3.59 15.00
N VAL A 81 -7.08 -4.41 15.61
CA VAL A 81 -5.67 -4.05 15.83
C VAL A 81 -4.93 -3.84 14.50
N ALA A 82 -5.13 -4.72 13.52
CA ALA A 82 -4.51 -4.59 12.22
C ALA A 82 -4.95 -3.32 11.49
N VAL A 83 -6.26 -3.05 11.44
CA VAL A 83 -6.83 -1.83 10.83
C VAL A 83 -6.29 -0.57 11.53
N ALA A 84 -6.31 -0.53 12.86
CA ALA A 84 -5.80 0.61 13.62
C ALA A 84 -4.33 0.88 13.31
N THR A 85 -3.51 -0.17 13.24
CA THR A 85 -2.08 -0.06 12.94
C THR A 85 -1.85 0.55 11.55
N VAL A 86 -2.48 0.01 10.50
CA VAL A 86 -2.29 0.52 9.13
C VAL A 86 -2.80 1.95 8.97
N VAL A 87 -3.92 2.30 9.60
CA VAL A 87 -4.49 3.65 9.57
C VAL A 87 -3.55 4.64 10.25
N ILE A 88 -3.02 4.31 11.43
CA ILE A 88 -2.10 5.19 12.16
C ILE A 88 -0.84 5.47 11.33
N PHE A 89 -0.16 4.42 10.85
CA PHE A 89 1.06 4.59 10.04
C PHE A 89 0.78 5.33 8.73
N GLY A 90 -0.33 5.02 8.07
CA GLY A 90 -0.75 5.70 6.86
C GLY A 90 -1.04 7.18 7.10
N THR A 91 -1.67 7.52 8.23
CA THR A 91 -1.98 8.91 8.61
C THR A 91 -0.71 9.69 8.93
N VAL A 92 0.25 9.08 9.62
CA VAL A 92 1.58 9.68 9.85
C VAL A 92 2.27 9.97 8.51
N ALA A 93 2.19 9.05 7.54
CA ALA A 93 2.81 9.23 6.22
C ALA A 93 2.27 10.44 5.44
N ILE A 94 0.98 10.81 5.64
CA ILE A 94 0.38 12.00 4.99
C ILE A 94 1.19 13.26 5.29
N PHE A 95 1.66 13.41 6.52
CA PHE A 95 2.43 14.60 6.93
C PHE A 95 3.92 14.40 6.74
N LEU A 96 4.41 13.19 7.01
CA LEU A 96 5.83 12.89 7.00
C LEU A 96 6.43 12.97 5.59
N TYR A 97 5.76 12.43 4.57
CA TYR A 97 6.32 12.38 3.22
C TYR A 97 6.44 13.76 2.54
N PRO A 98 5.42 14.64 2.60
CA PRO A 98 5.58 16.01 2.12
C PRO A 98 6.64 16.80 2.89
N ALA A 99 6.80 16.55 4.19
CA ALA A 99 7.84 17.21 4.99
C ALA A 99 9.26 16.77 4.62
N ILE A 100 9.44 15.50 4.23
CA ILE A 100 10.74 14.94 3.81
C ILE A 100 11.07 15.33 2.36
N TYR A 101 10.09 15.46 1.48
CA TYR A 101 10.32 15.68 0.05
C TYR A 101 11.26 16.86 -0.28
N PRO A 102 11.15 18.06 0.33
CA PRO A 102 12.07 19.16 0.07
C PRO A 102 13.54 18.79 0.30
N LEU A 103 13.82 17.95 1.30
CA LEU A 103 15.17 17.45 1.60
C LEU A 103 15.66 16.48 0.52
N MET A 104 14.74 15.73 -0.08
CA MET A 104 15.04 14.71 -1.09
C MET A 104 14.92 15.20 -2.54
N SER A 105 14.41 16.41 -2.74
CA SER A 105 14.07 17.02 -4.04
C SER A 105 15.25 17.11 -5.01
N GLN A 106 16.49 17.09 -4.50
CA GLN A 106 17.70 17.07 -5.32
C GLN A 106 17.96 15.72 -6.00
N TRP A 107 17.47 14.62 -5.41
CA TRP A 107 17.69 13.25 -5.90
C TRP A 107 16.45 12.63 -6.54
N PHE A 108 15.26 13.12 -6.20
CA PHE A 108 13.99 12.54 -6.65
C PHE A 108 13.10 13.60 -7.29
N SER A 109 12.64 13.31 -8.51
CA SER A 109 11.60 14.10 -9.16
C SER A 109 10.25 13.93 -8.42
N PRO A 110 9.29 14.86 -8.59
CA PRO A 110 7.97 14.73 -8.01
C PRO A 110 7.28 13.43 -8.41
N GLU A 111 7.40 13.00 -9.66
CA GLU A 111 6.80 11.76 -10.17
C GLU A 111 7.42 10.53 -9.51
N THR A 112 8.74 10.49 -9.39
CA THR A 112 9.46 9.37 -8.77
C THR A 112 9.13 9.26 -7.29
N PHE A 113 9.07 10.39 -6.58
CA PHE A 113 8.65 10.41 -5.19
C PHE A 113 7.16 10.08 -5.05
N GLY A 114 6.33 10.49 -6.00
CA GLY A 114 4.93 10.08 -6.11
C GLY A 114 4.79 8.56 -6.20
N ILE A 115 5.54 7.90 -7.08
CA ILE A 115 5.58 6.42 -7.17
C ILE A 115 5.94 5.83 -5.80
N TYR A 116 6.96 6.38 -5.13
CA TYR A 116 7.35 5.95 -3.78
C TYR A 116 6.21 6.07 -2.77
N ILE A 117 5.48 7.20 -2.75
CA ILE A 117 4.29 7.40 -1.90
C ILE A 117 3.22 6.35 -2.20
N GLY A 118 2.87 6.14 -3.48
CA GLY A 118 1.89 5.12 -3.89
C GLY A 118 2.30 3.69 -3.50
N SER A 119 3.61 3.42 -3.50
CA SER A 119 4.20 2.14 -3.14
C SER A 119 4.38 1.94 -1.63
N THR A 120 4.11 2.92 -0.79
CA THR A 120 4.38 2.80 0.67
C THR A 120 3.19 3.19 1.55
N VAL A 121 2.39 4.18 1.14
CA VAL A 121 1.21 4.61 1.90
C VAL A 121 0.08 3.58 1.75
N HIS A 122 -0.57 3.27 2.88
CA HIS A 122 -1.52 2.16 2.97
C HIS A 122 -2.84 2.44 2.26
N GLU A 123 -3.43 3.63 2.36
CA GLU A 123 -4.75 3.90 1.78
C GLU A 123 -4.73 4.92 0.65
N VAL A 124 -5.70 4.78 -0.26
CA VAL A 124 -5.82 5.63 -1.45
C VAL A 124 -6.03 7.10 -1.09
N ALA A 125 -6.88 7.39 -0.10
CA ALA A 125 -7.14 8.75 0.34
C ALA A 125 -5.88 9.41 0.92
N GLN A 126 -5.07 8.64 1.64
CA GLN A 126 -3.81 9.10 2.22
C GLN A 126 -2.76 9.35 1.14
N VAL A 127 -2.69 8.48 0.12
CA VAL A 127 -1.84 8.65 -1.07
C VAL A 127 -2.17 9.94 -1.80
N VAL A 128 -3.46 10.19 -2.07
CA VAL A 128 -3.93 11.41 -2.73
C VAL A 128 -3.53 12.63 -1.90
N ALA A 129 -3.81 12.62 -0.60
CA ALA A 129 -3.48 13.74 0.29
C ALA A 129 -1.96 14.04 0.33
N ALA A 130 -1.12 13.00 0.48
CA ALA A 130 0.33 13.15 0.54
C ALA A 130 0.92 13.61 -0.80
N GLY A 131 0.49 13.00 -1.92
CA GLY A 131 0.96 13.37 -3.26
C GLY A 131 0.55 14.80 -3.64
N HIS A 132 -0.71 15.16 -3.36
CA HIS A 132 -1.23 16.50 -3.63
C HIS A 132 -0.47 17.60 -2.88
N ALA A 133 -0.05 17.32 -1.64
CA ALA A 133 0.74 18.24 -0.83
C ALA A 133 2.15 18.51 -1.41
N ILE A 134 2.62 17.68 -2.35
CA ILE A 134 3.91 17.85 -3.03
C ILE A 134 3.71 18.54 -4.39
N SER A 135 2.97 17.91 -5.30
CA SER A 135 2.62 18.48 -6.61
C SER A 135 1.53 17.65 -7.31
N PRO A 136 0.83 18.20 -8.31
CA PRO A 136 -0.11 17.44 -9.14
C PRO A 136 0.54 16.22 -9.84
N ASP A 137 1.81 16.33 -10.24
CA ASP A 137 2.53 15.24 -10.90
C ASP A 137 2.85 14.10 -9.93
N ALA A 138 3.24 14.44 -8.69
CA ALA A 138 3.43 13.47 -7.62
C ALA A 138 2.12 12.76 -7.25
N GLU A 139 1.01 13.50 -7.15
CA GLU A 139 -0.32 12.94 -6.91
C GLU A 139 -0.71 11.92 -7.98
N ASN A 140 -0.62 12.29 -9.26
CA ASN A 140 -0.99 11.41 -10.36
C ASN A 140 -0.15 10.13 -10.36
N ALA A 141 1.17 10.25 -10.23
CA ALA A 141 2.07 9.10 -10.18
C ALA A 141 1.80 8.20 -8.96
N ALA A 142 1.54 8.79 -7.79
CA ALA A 142 1.25 8.05 -6.57
C ALA A 142 -0.06 7.29 -6.65
N VAL A 143 -1.12 7.91 -7.21
CA VAL A 143 -2.42 7.27 -7.39
C VAL A 143 -2.31 6.11 -8.38
N ILE A 144 -1.62 6.28 -9.50
CA ILE A 144 -1.41 5.21 -10.49
C ILE A 144 -0.70 4.01 -9.84
N SER A 145 0.44 4.25 -9.19
CA SER A 145 1.18 3.21 -8.44
C SER A 145 0.29 2.50 -7.41
N LYS A 146 -0.50 3.27 -6.65
CA LYS A 146 -1.38 2.70 -5.63
C LYS A 146 -2.48 1.80 -6.22
N MET A 147 -3.09 2.23 -7.31
CA MET A 147 -4.17 1.47 -7.94
C MET A 147 -3.70 0.14 -8.51
N LEU A 148 -2.48 0.09 -9.07
CA LEU A 148 -1.87 -1.16 -9.53
C LEU A 148 -1.73 -2.18 -8.38
N ARG A 149 -1.23 -1.75 -7.23
CA ARG A 149 -1.17 -2.60 -6.03
C ARG A 149 -2.53 -3.03 -5.53
N VAL A 150 -3.54 -2.16 -5.59
CA VAL A 150 -4.92 -2.53 -5.21
C VAL A 150 -5.45 -3.66 -6.10
N MET A 151 -5.12 -3.68 -7.40
CA MET A 151 -5.52 -4.76 -8.31
C MET A 151 -4.90 -6.12 -7.93
N MET A 152 -3.74 -6.12 -7.26
CA MET A 152 -3.08 -7.34 -6.76
C MET A 152 -3.76 -7.94 -5.52
N LEU A 153 -4.80 -7.32 -4.97
CA LEU A 153 -5.57 -7.88 -3.86
C LEU A 153 -6.24 -9.21 -4.24
N ALA A 154 -6.83 -9.29 -5.44
CA ALA A 154 -7.50 -10.50 -5.90
C ALA A 154 -6.55 -11.72 -6.02
N PRO A 155 -5.40 -11.64 -6.74
CA PRO A 155 -4.47 -12.77 -6.81
C PRO A 155 -3.86 -13.09 -5.45
N PHE A 156 -3.61 -12.10 -4.58
CA PHE A 156 -3.12 -12.34 -3.23
C PHE A 156 -4.07 -13.21 -2.41
N LEU A 157 -5.37 -12.90 -2.40
CA LEU A 157 -6.36 -13.66 -1.62
C LEU A 157 -6.56 -15.09 -2.12
N ILE A 158 -6.35 -15.33 -3.42
CA ILE A 158 -6.43 -16.69 -3.99
C ILE A 158 -5.24 -17.56 -3.53
N LEU A 159 -4.10 -16.92 -3.25
CA LEU A 159 -2.85 -17.60 -2.86
C LEU A 159 -2.67 -17.74 -1.34
N LEU A 160 -3.36 -16.91 -0.55
CA LEU A 160 -3.26 -16.84 0.92
C LEU A 160 -3.93 -18.04 1.62
#